data_AF-Q5ZPJ1-F1
#
_entry.id   AF-Q5ZPJ1-F1
#
_cell.length_a   1.000
_cell.length_b   1.000
_cell.length_c   1.000
_cell.angle_alpha   90.00
_cell.angle_beta   90.00
_cell.angle_gamma   90.00
#
_symmetry.space_group_name_H-M   'P 1'
#
loop_
_entity.id
_entity.type
_entity.pdbx_description
1 polymer ?
#
loop_
_entity_poly.entity_id
_entity_poly.type
_entity_poly.pdbx_seq_one_letter_code
_entity_poly.pdbx_strand_id
1 'polypeptide(L)'
;MIAAVDTDSPREVFFRVAADMFSDGNFNWGRVVALFYFASKLVLKALCTKVPELIRTIMGWTLDFLRERLLGWIQDQGGWVRLLKPPHPHHRALTTAPAPPSLPPATPLGPW
;
A
#
# COMPACT_ATOMS: atom_id res chain seq x y z
N MET A 1 -22.69 21.17 -32.26
CA MET A 1 -21.57 21.27 -31.29
C MET A 1 -20.88 19.92 -31.26
N ILE A 2 -19.81 19.78 -32.04
CA ILE A 2 -18.95 18.59 -32.04
C ILE A 2 -17.61 19.08 -31.48
N ALA A 3 -17.00 18.27 -30.61
CA ALA A 3 -15.68 18.45 -30.02
C ALA A 3 -15.56 19.42 -28.83
N ALA A 4 -16.09 18.99 -27.67
CA ALA A 4 -15.32 19.09 -26.45
C ALA A 4 -14.82 17.68 -26.14
N VAL A 5 -13.83 17.22 -26.91
CA VAL A 5 -13.11 15.99 -26.58
C VAL A 5 -12.13 16.40 -25.50
N ASP A 6 -12.25 15.84 -24.29
CA ASP A 6 -11.27 16.03 -23.22
C ASP A 6 -9.88 15.65 -23.76
N THR A 7 -9.08 16.66 -24.08
CA THR A 7 -7.65 16.52 -24.32
C THR A 7 -6.91 16.70 -23.00
N ASP A 8 -7.35 16.02 -21.95
CA ASP A 8 -6.55 15.96 -20.72
C ASP A 8 -5.20 15.36 -21.08
N SER A 9 -4.12 16.07 -20.74
CA SER A 9 -2.78 15.53 -20.92
C SER A 9 -2.65 14.25 -20.08
N PRO A 10 -1.88 13.23 -20.51
CA PRO A 10 -1.65 12.03 -19.71
C PRO A 10 -1.14 12.33 -18.29
N ARG A 11 -0.50 13.49 -18.12
CA ARG A 11 -0.08 14.04 -16.83
C ARG A 11 -1.25 14.39 -15.93
N GLU A 12 -2.20 15.19 -16.42
CA GLU A 12 -3.35 15.63 -15.64
C GLU A 12 -4.22 14.45 -15.24
N VAL A 13 -4.45 13.51 -16.16
CA VAL A 13 -5.14 12.26 -15.85
C VAL A 13 -4.40 11.49 -14.76
N PHE A 14 -3.06 11.41 -14.84
CA PHE A 14 -2.27 10.71 -13.84
C PHE A 14 -2.40 11.32 -12.45
N PHE A 15 -2.16 12.63 -12.32
CA PHE A 15 -2.20 13.31 -11.04
C PHE A 15 -3.62 13.38 -10.45
N ARG A 16 -4.66 13.52 -11.29
CA ARG A 16 -6.06 13.45 -10.85
C ARG A 16 -6.37 12.10 -10.22
N VAL A 17 -6.12 11.01 -10.95
CA VAL A 17 -6.39 9.65 -10.46
C VAL A 17 -5.56 9.33 -9.21
N ALA A 18 -4.28 9.72 -9.20
CA ALA A 18 -3.41 9.52 -8.05
C ALA A 18 -3.88 10.32 -6.83
N ALA A 19 -4.26 11.60 -7.00
CA ALA A 19 -4.78 12.42 -5.91
C ALA A 19 -6.09 11.85 -5.35
N ASP A 20 -7.01 11.43 -6.22
CA ASP A 20 -8.29 10.84 -5.82
C ASP A 20 -8.10 9.54 -5.03
N MET A 21 -7.15 8.69 -5.44
CA MET A 21 -6.83 7.43 -4.75
C MET A 21 -6.37 7.61 -3.30
N PHE A 22 -5.80 8.75 -2.96
CA PHE A 22 -5.24 9.04 -1.62
C PHE A 22 -5.90 10.27 -0.99
N SER A 23 -7.07 10.69 -1.47
CA SER A 23 -7.79 11.87 -1.01
C SER A 23 -8.39 11.72 0.39
N ASP A 24 -8.75 10.49 0.78
CA ASP A 24 -9.33 10.14 2.08
C ASP A 24 -8.29 10.02 3.21
N GLY A 25 -7.01 10.25 2.91
CA GLY A 25 -5.91 10.12 3.88
C GLY A 25 -5.58 8.69 4.30
N ASN A 26 -6.25 7.68 3.72
CA ASN A 26 -6.01 6.27 4.05
C ASN A 26 -4.96 5.65 3.12
N PHE A 27 -3.76 5.46 3.66
CA PHE A 27 -2.65 4.85 2.94
C PHE A 27 -2.53 3.36 3.25
N ASN A 28 -2.42 2.55 2.20
CA ASN A 28 -2.15 1.11 2.33
C ASN A 28 -1.39 0.60 1.11
N TRP A 29 -0.73 -0.54 1.29
CA TRP A 29 0.09 -1.15 0.24
C TRP A 29 -0.72 -1.51 -1.02
N GLY A 30 -1.99 -1.89 -0.89
CA GLY A 30 -2.85 -2.19 -2.04
C GLY A 30 -3.03 -0.99 -2.97
N ARG A 31 -3.22 0.21 -2.41
CA ARG A 31 -3.31 1.46 -3.19
C ARG A 31 -1.97 1.87 -3.80
N VAL A 32 -0.86 1.68 -3.09
CA VAL A 32 0.48 1.91 -3.63
C VAL A 32 0.75 1.01 -4.84
N VAL A 33 0.42 -0.29 -4.75
CA VAL A 33 0.55 -1.24 -5.86
C VAL A 33 -0.38 -0.86 -7.03
N ALA A 34 -1.61 -0.44 -6.75
CA ALA A 34 -2.53 0.00 -7.79
C ALA A 34 -2.04 1.26 -8.54
N LEU A 35 -1.37 2.19 -7.85
CA LEU A 35 -0.74 3.36 -8.48
C LEU A 35 0.36 2.94 -9.45
N PHE A 36 1.24 2.01 -9.05
CA PHE A 36 2.28 1.47 -9.94
C PHE A 36 1.69 0.71 -11.13
N TYR A 37 0.64 -0.06 -10.91
CA TYR A 37 -0.07 -0.75 -11.99
C TYR A 37 -0.64 0.24 -13.01
N PHE A 38 -1.28 1.31 -12.52
CA PHE A 38 -1.81 2.37 -13.36
C PHE A 38 -0.72 3.11 -14.15
N ALA A 39 0.37 3.50 -13.50
CA ALA A 39 1.54 4.08 -14.18
C ALA A 39 2.11 3.14 -15.26
N SER A 40 2.20 1.85 -14.96
CA SER A 40 2.67 0.83 -15.90
C SER A 40 1.78 0.74 -17.15
N LYS A 41 0.46 0.85 -16.99
CA LYS A 41 -0.48 0.88 -18.13
C LYS A 41 -0.26 2.10 -19.02
N LEU A 42 0.07 3.26 -18.45
CA LEU A 42 0.42 4.47 -19.22
C LEU A 42 1.75 4.28 -19.96
N VAL A 43 2.75 3.69 -19.32
CA VAL A 43 4.05 3.36 -19.94
C VAL A 43 3.88 2.39 -21.10
N LEU A 44 3.07 1.34 -20.94
CA LEU A 44 2.79 0.39 -22.03
C LEU A 44 2.11 1.07 -23.23
N LYS A 45 1.19 2.01 -22.97
CA LYS A 45 0.57 2.82 -24.03
C LYS A 45 1.59 3.72 -24.74
N ALA A 46 2.54 4.29 -24.00
CA ALA A 46 3.65 5.08 -24.55
C ALA A 46 4.62 4.23 -25.41
N LEU A 47 4.86 2.98 -25.02
CA LEU A 47 5.66 2.03 -25.80
C LEU A 47 4.99 1.67 -27.14
N CYS A 48 3.68 1.39 -27.13
CA CYS A 48 2.93 1.11 -28.35
C CYS A 48 2.94 2.29 -29.34
N THR A 49 3.05 3.52 -28.84
CA THR A 49 3.12 4.74 -29.65
C THR A 49 4.55 5.13 -30.05
N LYS A 50 5.57 4.33 -29.66
CA LYS A 50 7.00 4.53 -29.95
C LYS A 50 7.54 5.90 -29.51
N VAL A 51 7.03 6.45 -28.40
CA VAL A 51 7.49 7.73 -27.83
C VAL A 51 8.27 7.44 -26.54
N PRO A 52 9.59 7.15 -26.61
CA PRO A 52 10.39 6.79 -25.44
C PRO A 52 10.49 7.92 -24.40
N GLU A 53 10.41 9.19 -24.84
CA GLU A 53 10.43 10.33 -23.90
C GLU A 53 9.23 10.34 -22.97
N LEU A 54 8.06 9.90 -23.45
CA LEU A 54 6.83 9.85 -22.65
C LEU A 54 6.96 8.84 -21.49
N ILE A 55 7.74 7.77 -21.67
CA ILE A 55 8.04 6.80 -20.61
C ILE A 55 8.82 7.48 -19.48
N ARG A 56 9.88 8.23 -19.83
CA ARG A 56 10.66 8.99 -18.83
C ARG A 56 9.79 10.00 -18.11
N THR A 57 8.89 10.67 -18.84
CA THR A 57 7.98 11.65 -18.23
C THR A 57 7.01 11.00 -17.23
N ILE A 58 6.40 9.87 -17.59
CA ILE A 58 5.47 9.13 -16.70
C ILE A 58 6.20 8.61 -15.45
N MET A 59 7.42 8.07 -15.61
CA MET A 59 8.23 7.65 -14.46
C MET A 59 8.57 8.84 -13.56
N GLY A 60 8.92 10.00 -14.15
CA GLY A 60 9.15 11.24 -13.42
C GLY A 60 7.96 11.61 -12.53
N TRP A 61 6.76 11.72 -13.11
CA TRP A 61 5.54 12.05 -12.36
C TRP A 61 5.22 11.05 -11.26
N THR A 62 5.44 9.76 -11.54
CA THR A 62 5.20 8.70 -10.55
C THR A 62 6.15 8.85 -9.36
N LEU A 63 7.43 9.14 -9.61
CA LEU A 63 8.42 9.37 -8.57
C LEU A 63 8.17 10.66 -7.79
N ASP A 64 7.75 11.72 -8.46
CA ASP A 64 7.42 12.99 -7.80
C ASP A 64 6.23 12.83 -6.86
N PHE A 65 5.14 12.20 -7.33
CA PHE A 65 3.99 11.89 -6.47
C PHE A 65 4.40 11.00 -5.28
N LEU A 66 5.25 10.00 -5.51
CA LEU A 66 5.73 9.12 -4.47
C LEU A 66 6.53 9.89 -3.40
N ARG A 67 7.43 10.80 -3.82
CA ARG A 67 8.21 11.64 -2.90
C ARG A 67 7.32 12.58 -2.10
N GLU A 68 6.38 13.24 -2.76
CA GLU A 68 5.55 14.28 -2.15
C GLU A 68 4.46 13.72 -1.22
N ARG A 69 3.88 12.56 -1.56
CA ARG A 69 2.66 12.06 -0.92
C ARG A 69 2.82 10.73 -0.19
N LEU A 70 3.73 9.87 -0.63
CA LEU A 70 3.83 8.50 -0.11
C LEU A 70 5.10 8.24 0.71
N LEU A 71 6.16 9.02 0.53
CA LEU A 71 7.46 8.74 1.12
C LEU A 71 7.43 8.70 2.64
N GLY A 72 6.78 9.67 3.28
CA GLY A 72 6.62 9.68 4.74
C GLY A 72 5.91 8.43 5.25
N TRP A 73 4.77 8.09 4.65
CA TRP A 73 4.04 6.88 5.02
C TRP A 73 4.86 5.61 4.80
N ILE A 74 5.58 5.48 3.68
CA ILE A 74 6.44 4.32 3.40
C ILE A 74 7.54 4.20 4.47
N GLN A 75 8.14 5.31 4.89
CA GLN A 75 9.14 5.33 5.96
C GLN A 75 8.53 4.88 7.30
N ASP A 76 7.32 5.34 7.63
CA ASP A 76 6.60 4.92 8.84
C ASP A 76 6.27 3.42 8.85
N GLN A 77 6.09 2.81 7.66
CA GLN A 77 5.93 1.36 7.53
C GLN A 77 7.24 0.57 7.70
N GLY A 78 8.39 1.23 7.84
CA GLY A 78 9.72 0.60 7.85
C GLY A 78 10.27 0.32 6.44
N GLY A 79 9.81 1.09 5.45
CA GLY A 79 10.23 0.98 4.05
C GLY A 79 9.58 -0.17 3.29
N TRP A 80 10.05 -0.39 2.06
CA TRP A 80 9.51 -1.38 1.11
C TRP A 80 9.68 -2.84 1.55
N VAL A 81 10.62 -3.13 2.45
CA VAL A 81 10.87 -4.50 2.92
C VAL A 81 9.65 -5.10 3.61
N ARG A 82 8.81 -4.28 4.26
CA ARG A 82 7.56 -4.74 4.89
C ARG A 82 6.55 -5.26 3.86
N LEU A 83 6.53 -4.72 2.65
CA LEU A 83 5.67 -5.21 1.57
C LEU A 83 6.03 -6.64 1.13
N LEU A 84 7.32 -6.99 1.18
CA LEU A 84 7.85 -8.25 0.66
C LEU A 84 7.94 -9.35 1.73
N LYS A 85 7.70 -9.02 3.00
CA LYS A 85 7.71 -10.01 4.08
C LYS A 85 6.35 -10.69 4.18
N PRO A 86 6.27 -12.03 4.07
CA PRO A 86 5.03 -12.73 4.37
C PRO A 86 4.62 -12.45 5.82
N PRO A 87 3.31 -12.36 6.12
CA PRO A 87 2.85 -12.23 7.49
C PRO A 87 3.48 -13.38 8.29
N HIS A 88 4.27 -13.03 9.30
CA HIS A 88 4.88 -14.05 10.13
C HIS A 88 3.72 -14.79 10.83
N PRO A 89 3.63 -16.13 10.70
CA PRO A 89 2.89 -16.87 11.70
C PRO A 89 3.58 -16.60 13.05
N HIS A 90 2.86 -16.66 14.18
CA HIS A 90 3.38 -16.49 15.56
C HIS A 90 3.16 -15.17 16.32
N HIS A 91 2.12 -14.37 16.02
CA HIS A 91 1.65 -13.37 17.02
C HIS A 91 0.13 -13.29 17.24
N ARG A 92 -0.65 -14.26 16.75
CA ARG A 92 -2.11 -14.31 16.94
C ARG A 92 -2.62 -15.50 17.77
N ALA A 93 -1.74 -16.25 18.42
CA ALA A 93 -2.10 -17.46 19.17
C ALA A 93 -2.11 -17.32 20.71
N LEU A 94 -1.67 -16.19 21.30
CA LEU A 94 -1.41 -16.13 22.75
C LEU A 94 -2.26 -15.11 23.56
N THR A 95 -3.21 -14.39 22.96
CA THR A 95 -3.96 -13.33 23.68
C THR A 95 -5.42 -13.66 24.02
N THR A 96 -5.96 -14.81 23.61
CA THR A 96 -7.39 -15.13 23.88
C THR A 96 -7.66 -16.50 24.48
N ALA A 97 -6.67 -17.18 25.05
CA ALA A 97 -6.95 -18.34 25.89
C ALA A 97 -7.27 -17.84 27.32
N PRO A 98 -8.46 -18.11 27.88
CA PRO A 98 -8.71 -17.83 29.29
C PRO A 98 -7.74 -18.66 30.15
N ALA A 99 -7.22 -18.05 31.22
CA ALA A 99 -6.31 -18.73 32.15
C ALA A 99 -6.93 -20.04 32.66
N PRO A 100 -6.15 -21.14 32.79
CA PRO A 100 -6.67 -22.36 33.38
C PRO A 100 -7.12 -22.09 34.83
N PRO A 101 -8.21 -22.71 35.30
CA PRO A 101 -8.67 -22.53 36.68
C PRO A 101 -7.55 -22.93 37.64
N SER A 102 -7.25 -22.07 38.60
CA SER A 102 -6.27 -22.32 39.64
C SER A 102 -6.64 -23.61 40.38
N LEU A 103 -5.72 -24.58 40.39
CA LEU A 103 -5.88 -25.81 41.17
C LEU A 103 -6.17 -25.45 42.64
N PRO A 104 -7.13 -26.11 43.31
CA PRO A 104 -7.37 -25.87 44.73
C PRO A 104 -6.12 -26.23 45.55
N PRO A 105 -5.88 -25.54 46.68
CA PRO A 105 -4.74 -25.86 47.55
C PRO A 105 -4.87 -27.31 48.02
N ALA A 106 -3.78 -28.08 47.91
CA ALA A 106 -3.72 -29.44 48.40
C ALA A 106 -4.02 -29.45 49.91
N THR A 107 -5.11 -30.10 50.30
CA THR A 107 -5.45 -30.31 51.71
C THR A 107 -4.32 -31.11 52.37
N PRO A 108 -3.74 -30.66 53.50
CA PRO A 108 -2.75 -31.45 54.20
C PRO A 108 -3.46 -32.70 54.75
N LEU A 109 -3.03 -33.88 54.31
CA LEU A 109 -3.40 -35.13 54.98
C LEU A 109 -2.77 -35.08 56.37
N GLY A 110 -3.59 -34.91 57.40
CA GLY A 110 -3.16 -34.91 58.79
C GLY A 110 -2.55 -36.26 59.20
N PRO A 111 -1.71 -36.28 60.24
CA PRO A 111 -1.08 -37.51 60.72
C PRO A 111 -2.11 -38.37 61.47
N TRP A 112 -2.08 -39.68 61.23
CA TRP A 112 -2.73 -40.68 62.09
C TRP A 112 -1.83 -40.98 63.30
#